data_AF-A0A2H0BC87-F1
#
_entry.id   AF-A0A2H0BC87-F1
#
_cell.length_a   1.000
_cell.length_b   1.000
_cell.length_c   1.000
_cell.angle_alpha   90.00
_cell.angle_beta   90.00
_cell.angle_gamma   90.00
#
_symmetry.space_group_name_H-M   'P 1'
#
loop_
_entity.id
_entity.type
_entity.pdbx_description
1 polymer ?
#
loop_
_entity_poly.entity_id
_entity_poly.type
_entity_poly.pdbx_seq_one_letter_code
_entity_poly.pdbx_strand_id
1 'polypeptide(L)'
;MPVFSHTIHRNIYIFGLLLLVFSLPLSMFGMSFSQLILLGNWVLEGNFREKVKILKSRKSIWIFISIFIVHAFWLFPPQDYNYAYHDLRIKLPLLVLPLIVGTSKSLSKHLLRTILLVFTSGVLSGSLISMAIFIFKPSVNITNYRELSVFISHIRFSLMVAFSVFILFYYSFIKNELALTGWKKIIGITISVWFIIFLILLKSLTGLLIFGVVSYLVLWFFTFKLKFWYKWFCFLILLILPVIPGWYVYKVLKNFTQIEQIDYSKVDKKTKSGNDYFFNSESKSVENGKIVWAFCCEKELVDGWTKKSKLNYLGKDKHGNELRYTLVRYLTSKGLRKDSAGISNLNNDDIKAIENGVPNYIFLNEWKIYPMIYNTIWELYEYKNNKYAGGHSLPQRIEYLKAAKGIISKHYLFGVGTGNVQISFDKQYVQMKSLLEKEWRLRAHNQFVTFLLTFGVFGFVWILFAIFYPAIKENGFKDFLFSVFLIILLFSFINEDTIETQAGLTFFVFFYCLFLFAKEQRVVQTKQ
;
A
#
# COMPACT_ATOMS: atom_id res chain seq x y z
N MET A 1 -43.25 -10.63 -11.89
CA MET A 1 -43.80 -9.99 -10.67
C MET A 1 -42.79 -10.22 -9.55
N PRO A 2 -42.63 -9.28 -8.60
CA PRO A 2 -41.70 -9.46 -7.49
C PRO A 2 -42.16 -10.63 -6.61
N VAL A 3 -41.21 -11.41 -6.10
CA VAL A 3 -41.51 -12.58 -5.25
C VAL A 3 -41.99 -12.14 -3.86
N PHE A 4 -41.46 -11.03 -3.34
CA PHE A 4 -41.85 -10.45 -2.05
C PHE A 4 -42.39 -9.02 -2.22
N SER A 5 -42.92 -8.44 -1.14
CA SER A 5 -43.33 -7.04 -1.13
C SER A 5 -42.13 -6.10 -1.37
N HIS A 6 -42.38 -4.94 -1.96
CA HIS A 6 -41.34 -3.93 -2.20
C HIS A 6 -40.59 -3.52 -0.92
N THR A 7 -41.28 -3.49 0.22
CA THR A 7 -40.68 -3.18 1.52
C THR A 7 -39.68 -4.26 1.95
N ILE A 8 -40.01 -5.54 1.75
CA ILE A 8 -39.11 -6.65 2.06
C ILE A 8 -37.86 -6.60 1.18
N HIS A 9 -38.03 -6.45 -0.14
CA HIS A 9 -36.90 -6.31 -1.07
C HIS A 9 -36.00 -5.13 -0.72
N ARG A 10 -36.59 -3.99 -0.31
CA ARG A 10 -35.84 -2.82 0.14
C ARG A 10 -35.04 -3.12 1.40
N ASN A 11 -35.61 -3.81 2.38
CA ASN A 11 -34.92 -4.16 3.62
C ASN A 11 -33.77 -5.15 3.38
N ILE A 12 -33.97 -6.17 2.54
CA ILE A 12 -32.91 -7.12 2.18
C ILE A 12 -31.77 -6.39 1.44
N TYR A 13 -32.10 -5.47 0.52
CA TYR A 13 -31.10 -4.64 -0.15
C TYR A 13 -30.27 -3.83 0.85
N ILE A 14 -30.93 -3.13 1.78
CA ILE A 14 -30.25 -2.34 2.81
C ILE A 14 -29.38 -3.24 3.70
N PHE A 15 -29.92 -4.37 4.16
CA PHE A 15 -29.18 -5.34 4.96
C PHE A 15 -27.93 -5.84 4.24
N GLY A 16 -28.05 -6.22 2.95
CA GLY A 16 -26.92 -6.64 2.14
C GLY A 16 -25.84 -5.56 2.00
N LEU A 17 -26.22 -4.28 1.83
CA LEU A 17 -25.26 -3.17 1.80
C LEU A 17 -24.55 -2.99 3.15
N LEU A 18 -25.29 -3.05 4.26
CA LEU A 18 -24.75 -2.90 5.62
C LEU A 18 -23.81 -4.05 5.98
N LEU A 19 -24.22 -5.29 5.68
CA LEU A 19 -23.40 -6.48 5.91
C LEU A 19 -22.12 -6.43 5.07
N LEU A 20 -22.21 -5.98 3.81
CA LEU A 20 -21.06 -5.85 2.92
C LEU A 20 -20.02 -4.90 3.49
N VAL A 21 -20.42 -3.70 3.90
CA VAL A 21 -19.46 -2.70 4.43
C VAL A 21 -18.90 -3.06 5.79
N PHE A 22 -19.70 -3.71 6.65
CA PHE A 22 -19.21 -4.17 7.94
C PHE A 22 -18.20 -5.31 7.79
N SER A 23 -18.45 -6.22 6.83
CA SER A 23 -17.56 -7.35 6.53
C SER A 23 -16.28 -6.93 5.81
N LEU A 24 -16.28 -5.76 5.16
CA LEU A 24 -15.20 -5.33 4.28
C LEU A 24 -13.80 -5.30 4.94
N PRO A 25 -13.63 -4.80 6.18
CA PRO A 25 -12.37 -4.91 6.93
C PRO A 25 -12.19 -6.22 7.71
N LEU A 26 -13.21 -7.09 7.78
CA LEU A 26 -13.27 -8.22 8.73
C LEU A 26 -13.30 -9.61 8.09
N SER A 27 -13.86 -9.78 6.90
CA SER A 27 -14.11 -11.10 6.32
C SER A 27 -14.29 -11.08 4.80
N MET A 28 -13.41 -11.81 4.10
CA MET A 28 -13.57 -12.09 2.66
C MET A 28 -14.84 -12.90 2.37
N PHE A 29 -15.16 -13.86 3.23
CA PHE A 29 -16.39 -14.63 3.13
C PHE A 29 -17.63 -13.72 3.30
N GLY A 30 -17.64 -12.87 4.33
CA GLY A 30 -18.73 -11.94 4.58
C GLY A 30 -18.97 -10.97 3.41
N MET A 31 -17.90 -10.51 2.75
CA MET A 31 -18.00 -9.71 1.53
C MET A 31 -18.70 -10.49 0.39
N SER A 32 -18.26 -11.72 0.10
CA SER A 32 -18.87 -12.56 -0.95
C SER A 32 -20.33 -12.87 -0.64
N PHE A 33 -20.62 -13.28 0.60
CA PHE A 33 -21.97 -13.65 1.04
C PHE A 33 -22.95 -12.47 0.94
N SER A 34 -22.51 -11.27 1.33
CA SER A 34 -23.33 -10.06 1.19
C SER A 34 -23.65 -9.74 -0.27
N GLN A 35 -22.68 -9.92 -1.18
CA GLN A 35 -22.89 -9.71 -2.61
C GLN A 35 -23.85 -10.74 -3.22
N LEU A 36 -23.82 -11.99 -2.74
CA LEU A 36 -24.79 -13.02 -3.13
C LEU A 36 -26.21 -12.67 -2.65
N ILE A 37 -26.36 -12.17 -1.41
CA ILE A 37 -27.66 -11.69 -0.90
C ILE A 37 -28.18 -10.54 -1.79
N LEU A 38 -27.32 -9.57 -2.10
CA LEU A 38 -27.67 -8.43 -2.95
C LEU A 38 -28.11 -8.89 -4.35
N LEU A 39 -27.35 -9.79 -4.98
CA LEU A 39 -27.66 -10.32 -6.30
C LEU A 39 -28.94 -11.15 -6.30
N GLY A 40 -29.10 -12.06 -5.34
CA GLY A 40 -30.29 -12.88 -5.19
C GLY A 40 -31.53 -12.02 -4.98
N ASN A 41 -31.46 -11.02 -4.11
CA ASN A 41 -32.55 -10.08 -3.91
C ASN A 41 -32.89 -9.29 -5.19
N TRP A 42 -31.87 -8.84 -5.93
CA TRP A 42 -32.07 -8.10 -7.18
C TRP A 42 -32.74 -8.95 -8.27
N VAL A 43 -32.40 -10.25 -8.36
CA VAL A 43 -33.05 -11.19 -9.27
C VAL A 43 -34.50 -11.46 -8.84
N LEU A 44 -34.75 -11.73 -7.56
CA LEU A 44 -36.08 -12.03 -7.01
C LEU A 44 -37.03 -10.82 -7.03
N GLU A 45 -36.50 -9.60 -6.94
CA GLU A 45 -37.27 -8.36 -7.10
C GLU A 45 -37.82 -8.23 -8.53
N GLY A 46 -37.14 -8.81 -9.53
CA GLY A 46 -37.55 -8.76 -10.92
C GLY A 46 -37.57 -7.33 -11.48
N ASN A 47 -38.67 -6.96 -12.13
CA ASN A 47 -38.86 -5.65 -12.80
C ASN A 47 -37.77 -5.31 -13.82
N PHE A 48 -37.27 -6.32 -14.54
CA PHE A 48 -36.17 -6.18 -15.50
C PHE A 48 -36.44 -5.14 -16.59
N ARG A 49 -37.70 -4.96 -17.01
CA ARG A 49 -38.07 -3.93 -18.00
C ARG A 49 -37.69 -2.53 -17.53
N GLU A 50 -38.01 -2.19 -16.28
CA GLU A 50 -37.69 -0.88 -15.71
C GLU A 50 -36.18 -0.75 -15.41
N LYS A 51 -35.55 -1.82 -14.91
CA LYS A 51 -34.11 -1.84 -14.68
C LYS A 51 -33.32 -1.62 -15.97
N VAL A 52 -33.74 -2.25 -17.08
CA VAL A 52 -33.16 -2.02 -18.42
C VAL A 52 -33.41 -0.59 -18.89
N LYS A 53 -34.57 0.00 -18.63
CA LYS A 53 -34.87 1.41 -18.95
C LYS A 53 -33.92 2.36 -18.20
N ILE A 54 -33.69 2.13 -16.90
CA ILE A 54 -32.72 2.89 -16.09
C ILE A 54 -31.30 2.74 -16.65
N LEU A 55 -30.88 1.52 -17.00
CA LEU A 55 -29.55 1.28 -17.57
C LEU A 55 -29.37 2.00 -18.91
N LYS A 56 -30.38 1.97 -19.79
CA LYS A 56 -30.34 2.67 -21.09
C LYS A 56 -30.27 4.20 -20.93
N SER A 57 -30.92 4.77 -19.91
CA SER A 57 -30.90 6.21 -19.66
C SER A 57 -29.61 6.67 -18.96
N ARG A 58 -28.99 5.83 -18.13
CA ARG A 58 -27.79 6.14 -17.35
C ARG A 58 -26.52 5.54 -17.94
N LYS A 59 -25.99 6.16 -19.00
CA LYS A 59 -24.73 5.75 -19.68
C LYS A 59 -23.55 5.55 -18.71
N SER A 60 -23.48 6.31 -17.62
CA SER A 60 -22.45 6.22 -16.58
C SER A 60 -22.31 4.81 -16.00
N ILE A 61 -23.43 4.08 -15.84
CA ILE A 61 -23.42 2.72 -15.28
C ILE A 61 -22.78 1.74 -16.27
N TRP A 62 -23.19 1.79 -17.55
CA TRP A 62 -22.62 0.95 -18.60
C TRP A 62 -21.13 1.21 -18.81
N ILE A 63 -20.74 2.48 -18.80
CA ILE A 63 -19.33 2.87 -18.93
C ILE A 63 -18.53 2.32 -17.75
N PHE A 64 -19.04 2.35 -16.53
CA PHE A 64 -18.34 1.74 -15.40
C PHE A 64 -18.30 0.20 -15.48
N ILE A 65 -19.40 -0.46 -15.83
CA ILE A 65 -19.46 -1.92 -16.07
C ILE A 65 -18.46 -2.35 -17.14
N SER A 66 -18.18 -1.49 -18.11
CA SER A 66 -17.24 -1.80 -19.19
C SER A 66 -15.81 -2.07 -18.69
N ILE A 67 -15.44 -1.68 -17.47
CA ILE A 67 -14.17 -2.08 -16.85
C ILE A 67 -14.10 -3.61 -16.75
N PHE A 68 -15.17 -4.27 -16.28
CA PHE A 68 -15.25 -5.73 -16.25
C PHE A 68 -15.25 -6.31 -17.67
N ILE A 69 -15.97 -5.67 -18.60
CA ILE A 69 -16.04 -6.11 -20.00
C ILE A 69 -14.65 -6.08 -20.64
N VAL A 70 -13.81 -5.08 -20.37
CA VAL A 70 -12.43 -5.05 -20.88
C VAL A 70 -11.64 -6.25 -20.38
N HIS A 71 -11.74 -6.60 -19.09
CA HIS A 71 -11.05 -7.77 -18.54
C HIS A 71 -11.52 -9.07 -19.19
N ALA A 72 -12.83 -9.19 -19.46
CA ALA A 72 -13.41 -10.36 -20.10
C ALA A 72 -13.11 -10.42 -21.61
N PHE A 73 -13.13 -9.29 -22.30
CA PHE A 73 -12.84 -9.19 -23.73
C PHE A 73 -11.39 -9.58 -24.01
N TRP A 74 -10.47 -9.23 -23.12
CA TRP A 74 -9.06 -9.61 -23.21
C TRP A 74 -8.75 -11.09 -22.90
N LEU A 75 -9.77 -11.94 -22.91
CA LEU A 75 -9.61 -13.40 -22.96
C LEU A 75 -9.24 -13.93 -24.36
N PHE A 76 -9.31 -13.09 -25.40
CA PHE A 76 -9.09 -13.51 -26.79
C PHE A 76 -7.67 -14.06 -27.09
N PRO A 77 -6.56 -13.57 -26.51
CA PRO A 77 -5.25 -14.14 -26.78
C PRO A 77 -5.12 -15.53 -26.13
N PRO A 78 -4.35 -16.47 -26.73
CA PRO A 78 -3.93 -17.69 -26.03
C PRO A 78 -3.21 -17.34 -24.73
N GLN A 79 -3.68 -17.92 -23.62
CA GLN A 79 -3.21 -17.57 -22.28
C GLN A 79 -3.49 -18.65 -21.24
N ASP A 80 -3.01 -18.44 -20.02
CA ASP A 80 -3.43 -19.22 -18.87
C ASP A 80 -4.88 -18.90 -18.48
N TYR A 81 -5.81 -19.71 -18.99
CA TYR A 81 -7.23 -19.56 -18.70
C TYR A 81 -7.59 -19.90 -17.25
N ASN A 82 -6.83 -20.76 -16.56
CA ASN A 82 -7.09 -21.04 -15.15
C ASN A 82 -6.86 -19.79 -14.31
N TYR A 83 -5.72 -19.11 -14.53
CA TYR A 83 -5.46 -17.83 -13.90
C TYR A 83 -6.49 -16.76 -14.34
N ALA A 84 -6.79 -16.65 -15.63
CA ALA A 84 -7.69 -15.63 -16.15
C ALA A 84 -9.12 -15.75 -15.59
N TYR A 85 -9.67 -16.96 -15.46
CA TYR A 85 -11.00 -17.17 -14.87
C TYR A 85 -11.01 -16.91 -13.36
N HIS A 86 -9.93 -17.25 -12.66
CA HIS A 86 -9.78 -16.88 -11.25
C HIS A 86 -9.75 -15.34 -11.09
N ASP A 87 -9.02 -14.64 -11.95
CA ASP A 87 -8.94 -13.18 -11.96
C ASP A 87 -10.31 -12.53 -12.24
N LEU A 88 -11.03 -13.01 -13.26
CA LEU A 88 -12.39 -12.54 -13.55
C LEU A 88 -13.36 -12.80 -12.41
N ARG A 89 -13.23 -13.92 -11.70
CA ARG A 89 -14.05 -14.22 -10.52
C ARG A 89 -13.83 -13.19 -9.42
N ILE A 90 -12.57 -12.82 -9.14
CA ILE A 90 -12.26 -11.74 -8.21
C ILE A 90 -12.94 -10.45 -8.68
N LYS A 91 -12.94 -10.19 -10.00
CA LYS A 91 -13.43 -8.97 -10.64
C LYS A 91 -14.95 -8.89 -10.88
N LEU A 92 -15.71 -9.96 -10.61
CA LEU A 92 -17.18 -9.98 -10.69
C LEU A 92 -17.90 -8.81 -9.98
N PRO A 93 -17.44 -8.28 -8.84
CA PRO A 93 -18.07 -7.13 -8.21
C PRO A 93 -18.17 -5.91 -9.15
N LEU A 94 -17.22 -5.72 -10.09
CA LEU A 94 -17.25 -4.66 -11.11
C LEU A 94 -18.45 -4.76 -12.06
N LEU A 95 -19.04 -5.95 -12.19
CA LEU A 95 -20.26 -6.17 -12.96
C LEU A 95 -21.49 -6.07 -12.05
N VAL A 96 -21.45 -6.79 -10.92
CA VAL A 96 -22.63 -7.03 -10.08
C VAL A 96 -23.05 -5.79 -9.30
N LEU A 97 -22.13 -5.13 -8.61
CA LEU A 97 -22.47 -3.98 -7.75
C LEU A 97 -23.00 -2.75 -8.51
N PRO A 98 -22.41 -2.28 -9.63
CA PRO A 98 -22.98 -1.15 -10.35
C PRO A 98 -24.35 -1.47 -10.96
N LEU A 99 -24.58 -2.71 -11.39
CA LEU A 99 -25.88 -3.16 -11.88
C LEU A 99 -26.93 -3.08 -10.77
N ILE A 100 -26.64 -3.65 -9.60
CA ILE A 100 -27.57 -3.67 -8.47
C ILE A 100 -27.80 -2.25 -7.96
N VAL A 101 -26.74 -1.58 -7.51
CA VAL A 101 -26.83 -0.26 -6.86
C VAL A 101 -27.37 0.80 -7.81
N GLY A 102 -27.02 0.73 -9.10
CA GLY A 102 -27.44 1.72 -10.09
C GLY A 102 -28.85 1.55 -10.64
N THR A 103 -29.48 0.38 -10.44
CA THR A 103 -30.88 0.12 -10.86
C THR A 103 -31.85 -0.06 -9.70
N SER A 104 -31.36 -0.18 -8.46
CA SER A 104 -32.18 -0.13 -7.26
C SER A 104 -32.57 1.31 -6.90
N LYS A 105 -33.63 1.46 -6.08
CA LYS A 105 -34.11 2.76 -5.61
C LYS A 105 -33.02 3.54 -4.87
N SER A 106 -32.98 4.86 -5.09
CA SER A 106 -32.07 5.81 -4.42
C SER A 106 -32.03 5.62 -2.89
N LEU A 107 -30.88 5.88 -2.30
CA LEU A 107 -30.66 5.92 -0.86
C LEU A 107 -30.87 7.34 -0.34
N SER A 108 -31.55 7.47 0.79
CA SER A 108 -31.64 8.75 1.50
C SER A 108 -30.29 9.14 2.08
N LYS A 109 -30.08 10.44 2.33
CA LYS A 109 -28.82 10.93 2.93
C LYS A 109 -28.57 10.33 4.32
N HIS A 110 -29.63 10.08 5.10
CA HIS A 110 -29.52 9.41 6.40
C HIS A 110 -29.01 7.98 6.26
N LEU A 111 -29.54 7.22 5.30
CA LEU A 111 -29.12 5.85 5.08
C LEU A 111 -27.68 5.77 4.54
N LEU A 112 -27.29 6.70 3.67
CA LEU A 112 -25.91 6.84 3.22
C LEU A 112 -24.95 7.08 4.39
N ARG A 113 -25.32 7.97 5.33
CA ARG A 113 -24.58 8.18 6.58
C ARG A 113 -24.49 6.90 7.40
N THR A 114 -25.59 6.17 7.57
CA THR A 114 -25.60 4.91 8.32
C THR A 114 -24.63 3.89 7.71
N ILE A 115 -24.64 3.72 6.38
CA ILE A 115 -23.70 2.82 5.68
C ILE A 115 -22.25 3.22 5.96
N LEU A 116 -21.92 4.52 5.88
CA LEU A 116 -20.57 5.01 6.14
C LEU A 116 -20.13 4.84 7.61
N LEU A 117 -21.06 4.99 8.56
CA LEU A 117 -20.78 4.76 9.99
C LEU A 117 -20.67 3.27 10.33
N VAL A 118 -21.45 2.39 9.69
CA VAL A 118 -21.33 0.93 9.84
C VAL A 118 -20.04 0.39 9.23
N PHE A 119 -19.61 0.94 8.08
CA PHE A 119 -18.27 0.70 7.56
C PHE A 119 -17.21 1.08 8.62
N THR A 120 -17.32 2.29 9.16
CA THR A 120 -16.37 2.82 10.15
C THR A 120 -16.36 2.00 11.44
N SER A 121 -17.50 1.47 11.88
CA SER A 121 -17.54 0.57 13.03
C SER A 121 -16.90 -0.78 12.73
N GLY A 122 -17.04 -1.31 11.51
CA GLY A 122 -16.31 -2.51 11.09
C GLY A 122 -14.79 -2.31 11.12
N VAL A 123 -14.31 -1.14 10.67
CA VAL A 123 -12.89 -0.77 10.75
C VAL A 123 -12.43 -0.65 12.21
N LEU A 124 -13.25 -0.05 13.08
CA LEU A 124 -12.98 0.02 14.51
C LEU A 124 -12.86 -1.37 15.13
N SER A 125 -13.85 -2.24 14.92
CA SER A 125 -13.82 -3.63 15.40
C SER A 125 -12.56 -4.35 14.91
N GLY A 126 -12.22 -4.24 13.63
CA GLY A 126 -11.02 -4.87 13.07
C GLY A 126 -9.74 -4.38 13.73
N SER A 127 -9.63 -3.08 13.98
CA SER A 127 -8.45 -2.47 14.58
C SER A 127 -8.29 -2.83 16.07
N LEU A 128 -9.40 -2.88 16.81
CA LEU A 128 -9.39 -3.26 18.23
C LEU A 128 -9.07 -4.75 18.39
N ILE A 129 -9.65 -5.62 17.57
CA ILE A 129 -9.34 -7.06 17.59
C ILE A 129 -7.87 -7.30 17.23
N SER A 130 -7.38 -6.62 16.19
CA SER A 130 -5.97 -6.66 15.78
C SER A 130 -5.04 -6.26 16.92
N MET A 131 -5.35 -5.16 17.62
CA MET A 131 -4.56 -4.72 18.77
C MET A 131 -4.66 -5.69 19.95
N ALA A 132 -5.85 -6.23 20.24
CA ALA A 132 -6.04 -7.19 21.32
C ALA A 132 -5.21 -8.46 21.09
N ILE A 133 -5.22 -9.00 19.86
CA ILE A 133 -4.40 -10.16 19.50
C ILE A 133 -2.91 -9.85 19.67
N PHE A 134 -2.48 -8.66 19.22
CA PHE A 134 -1.09 -8.22 19.37
C PHE A 134 -0.65 -8.11 20.85
N ILE A 135 -1.49 -7.57 21.73
CA ILE A 135 -1.18 -7.42 23.17
C ILE A 135 -1.22 -8.77 23.91
N PHE A 136 -2.26 -9.57 23.68
CA PHE A 136 -2.56 -10.74 24.53
C PHE A 136 -1.99 -12.07 24.00
N LYS A 137 -1.46 -12.11 22.77
CA LYS A 137 -0.86 -13.32 22.19
C LYS A 137 0.62 -13.14 21.76
N PRO A 138 1.52 -12.76 22.68
CA PRO A 138 2.94 -12.57 22.39
C PRO A 138 3.69 -13.88 22.03
N SER A 139 3.07 -15.06 22.22
CA SER A 139 3.63 -16.36 21.84
C SER A 139 3.59 -16.63 20.33
N VAL A 140 2.87 -15.82 19.57
CA VAL A 140 3.11 -15.70 18.13
C VAL A 140 4.28 -14.74 18.02
N ASN A 141 5.46 -15.23 17.65
CA ASN A 141 6.65 -14.43 17.38
C ASN A 141 6.39 -13.50 16.17
N ILE A 142 5.53 -12.50 16.34
CA ILE A 142 5.22 -11.47 15.36
C ILE A 142 6.43 -10.54 15.33
N THR A 143 7.50 -11.01 14.71
CA THR A 143 8.66 -10.20 14.33
C THR A 143 8.30 -9.26 13.17
N ASN A 144 7.15 -9.48 12.52
CA ASN A 144 6.71 -8.75 11.35
C ASN A 144 5.38 -8.00 11.60
N TYR A 145 5.46 -6.68 11.79
CA TYR A 145 4.30 -5.79 11.98
C TYR A 145 3.22 -5.91 10.90
N ARG A 146 3.55 -6.47 9.73
CA ARG A 146 2.60 -6.76 8.64
C ARG A 146 1.49 -7.74 9.04
N GLU A 147 1.72 -8.55 10.07
CA GLU A 147 0.77 -9.53 10.62
C GLU A 147 -0.21 -8.91 11.63
N LEU A 148 -0.01 -7.64 12.00
CA LEU A 148 -0.93 -6.94 12.90
C LEU A 148 -2.34 -6.81 12.28
N SER A 149 -2.44 -6.76 10.96
CA SER A 149 -3.72 -6.83 10.26
C SER A 149 -4.16 -8.28 10.08
N VAL A 150 -5.07 -8.73 10.94
CA VAL A 150 -5.44 -10.15 11.07
C VAL A 150 -6.33 -10.66 9.93
N PHE A 151 -7.29 -9.85 9.47
CA PHE A 151 -8.36 -10.32 8.59
C PHE A 151 -8.06 -10.12 7.09
N ILE A 152 -7.38 -9.04 6.75
CA ILE A 152 -7.02 -8.65 5.38
C ILE A 152 -5.61 -8.08 5.38
N SER A 153 -5.02 -7.88 4.19
CA SER A 153 -3.72 -7.22 4.06
C SER A 153 -3.68 -5.86 4.79
N HIS A 154 -2.61 -5.63 5.57
CA HIS A 154 -2.34 -4.37 6.28
C HIS A 154 -2.38 -3.13 5.35
N ILE A 155 -2.03 -3.29 4.07
CA ILE A 155 -2.11 -2.19 3.10
C ILE A 155 -3.58 -1.85 2.82
N ARG A 156 -4.41 -2.84 2.49
CA ARG A 156 -5.85 -2.63 2.24
C ARG A 156 -6.54 -2.07 3.48
N PHE A 157 -6.20 -2.61 4.65
CA PHE A 157 -6.77 -2.12 5.90
C PHE A 157 -6.36 -0.68 6.20
N SER A 158 -5.09 -0.31 5.94
CA SER A 158 -4.62 1.07 6.12
C SER A 158 -5.37 2.10 5.26
N LEU A 159 -5.78 1.73 4.04
CA LEU A 159 -6.63 2.59 3.18
C LEU A 159 -8.02 2.79 3.79
N MET A 160 -8.60 1.72 4.34
CA MET A 160 -9.91 1.75 4.98
C MET A 160 -9.89 2.60 6.26
N VAL A 161 -8.85 2.44 7.08
CA VAL A 161 -8.60 3.27 8.28
C VAL A 161 -8.45 4.73 7.90
N ALA A 162 -7.63 5.05 6.90
CA ALA A 162 -7.47 6.42 6.41
C ALA A 162 -8.80 7.02 5.93
N PHE A 163 -9.59 6.26 5.16
CA PHE A 163 -10.88 6.73 4.68
C PHE A 163 -11.89 6.93 5.83
N SER A 164 -11.91 6.05 6.83
CA SER A 164 -12.71 6.19 8.05
C SER A 164 -12.38 7.45 8.85
N VAL A 165 -11.11 7.86 8.93
CA VAL A 165 -10.72 9.15 9.54
C VAL A 165 -11.40 10.31 8.80
N PHE A 166 -11.39 10.32 7.46
CA PHE A 166 -12.04 11.38 6.69
C PHE A 166 -13.57 11.36 6.75
N ILE A 167 -14.19 10.18 6.88
CA ILE A 167 -15.63 10.05 7.15
C ILE A 167 -15.99 10.71 8.49
N LEU A 168 -15.25 10.38 9.56
CA LEU A 168 -15.49 10.94 10.89
C LEU A 168 -15.17 12.44 10.94
N PHE A 169 -14.10 12.88 10.27
CA PHE A 169 -13.79 14.30 10.10
C PHE A 169 -14.94 15.04 9.40
N TYR A 170 -15.45 14.50 8.28
CA TYR A 170 -16.55 15.09 7.53
C TYR A 170 -17.77 15.32 8.42
N TYR A 171 -18.23 14.28 9.11
CA TYR A 171 -19.42 14.39 9.96
C TYR A 171 -19.18 15.19 11.26
N SER A 172 -17.94 15.31 11.74
CA SER A 172 -17.64 16.03 13.00
C SER A 172 -17.39 17.54 12.80
N PHE A 173 -16.89 17.94 11.64
CA PHE A 173 -16.41 19.31 11.40
C PHE A 173 -17.10 20.02 10.24
N ILE A 174 -17.60 19.30 9.22
CA ILE A 174 -18.34 19.95 8.14
C ILE A 174 -19.79 20.14 8.58
N LYS A 175 -20.19 21.39 8.74
CA LYS A 175 -21.58 21.75 9.08
C LYS A 175 -22.52 21.26 7.98
N ASN A 176 -23.39 20.32 8.33
CA ASN A 176 -24.50 19.84 7.51
C ASN A 176 -25.60 19.28 8.43
N GLU A 177 -26.78 19.00 7.87
CA GLU A 177 -27.93 18.44 8.59
C GLU A 177 -27.66 17.07 9.26
N LEU A 178 -26.60 16.40 8.84
CA LEU A 178 -26.17 15.08 9.28
C LEU A 178 -24.93 15.12 10.19
N ALA A 179 -24.54 16.30 10.68
CA ALA A 179 -23.37 16.43 11.52
C ALA A 179 -23.52 15.63 12.82
N LEU A 180 -22.40 15.16 13.36
CA LEU A 180 -22.30 14.63 14.71
C LEU A 180 -22.25 15.83 15.67
N THR A 181 -23.13 15.84 16.67
CA THR A 181 -23.23 16.91 17.67
C THR A 181 -23.13 16.32 19.09
N GLY A 182 -22.75 17.16 20.06
CA GLY A 182 -22.59 16.77 21.46
C GLY A 182 -21.64 15.58 21.66
N TRP A 183 -22.04 14.62 22.49
CA TRP A 183 -21.28 13.40 22.81
C TRP A 183 -20.91 12.56 21.59
N LYS A 184 -21.76 12.51 20.55
CA LYS A 184 -21.48 11.75 19.32
C LYS A 184 -20.26 12.32 18.56
N LYS A 185 -20.05 13.64 18.62
CA LYS A 185 -18.87 14.29 18.04
C LYS A 185 -17.60 13.92 18.81
N ILE A 186 -17.67 13.91 20.15
CA ILE A 186 -16.54 13.53 21.00
C ILE A 186 -16.12 12.09 20.69
N ILE A 187 -17.07 11.17 20.63
CA ILE A 187 -16.81 9.77 20.25
C ILE A 187 -16.16 9.69 18.86
N GLY A 188 -16.68 10.41 17.88
CA GLY A 188 -16.10 10.45 16.53
C GLY A 188 -14.65 10.97 16.50
N ILE A 189 -14.33 11.98 17.30
CA ILE A 189 -12.96 12.51 17.43
C ILE A 189 -12.05 11.47 18.11
N THR A 190 -12.50 10.86 19.20
CA THR A 190 -11.73 9.82 19.91
C THR A 190 -11.42 8.63 19.00
N ILE A 191 -12.40 8.16 18.22
CA ILE A 191 -12.18 7.08 17.24
C ILE A 191 -11.22 7.52 16.14
N SER A 192 -11.28 8.78 15.69
CA SER A 192 -10.35 9.32 14.69
C SER A 192 -8.91 9.33 15.21
N VAL A 193 -8.71 9.75 16.47
CA VAL A 193 -7.40 9.71 17.13
C VAL A 193 -6.90 8.27 17.24
N TRP A 194 -7.76 7.34 17.67
CA TRP A 194 -7.43 5.91 17.68
C TRP A 194 -6.99 5.41 16.31
N PHE A 195 -7.71 5.74 15.23
CA PHE A 195 -7.33 5.34 13.88
C PHE A 195 -6.00 5.91 13.41
N ILE A 196 -5.67 7.16 13.75
CA ILE A 196 -4.36 7.74 13.42
C ILE A 196 -3.25 6.98 14.16
N ILE A 197 -3.45 6.69 15.45
CA ILE A 197 -2.50 5.89 16.25
C ILE A 197 -2.35 4.50 15.62
N PHE A 198 -3.46 3.82 15.33
CA PHE A 198 -3.46 2.48 14.74
C PHE A 198 -2.78 2.45 13.36
N LEU A 199 -2.97 3.48 12.54
CA LEU A 199 -2.31 3.62 11.23
C LEU A 199 -0.78 3.72 11.37
N ILE A 200 -0.29 4.41 12.40
CA ILE A 200 1.14 4.48 12.73
C ILE A 200 1.65 3.11 13.22
N LEU A 201 0.87 2.42 14.07
CA LEU A 201 1.21 1.10 14.60
C LEU A 201 1.29 0.03 13.50
N LEU A 202 0.46 0.11 12.46
CA LEU A 202 0.54 -0.79 11.30
C LEU A 202 1.87 -0.69 10.53
N LYS A 203 2.68 0.35 10.76
CA LYS A 203 3.95 0.63 10.04
C LYS A 203 3.82 0.53 8.51
N SER A 204 2.64 0.79 7.97
CA SER A 204 2.37 0.79 6.52
C SER A 204 2.81 2.12 5.92
N LEU A 205 4.01 2.17 5.33
CA LEU A 205 4.53 3.37 4.67
C LEU A 205 3.55 3.91 3.63
N THR A 206 2.98 3.04 2.79
CA THR A 206 1.99 3.43 1.77
C THR A 206 0.74 4.04 2.40
N GLY A 207 0.19 3.45 3.46
CA GLY A 207 -0.98 3.98 4.16
C GLY A 207 -0.75 5.36 4.78
N LEU A 208 0.39 5.53 5.46
CA LEU A 208 0.78 6.80 6.08
C LEU A 208 1.03 7.90 5.04
N LEU A 209 1.72 7.58 3.93
CA LEU A 209 1.95 8.53 2.84
C LEU A 209 0.63 8.98 2.20
N ILE A 210 -0.27 8.04 1.90
CA ILE A 210 -1.58 8.37 1.32
C ILE A 210 -2.39 9.24 2.28
N PHE A 211 -2.45 8.87 3.57
CA PHE A 211 -3.15 9.66 4.57
C PHE A 211 -2.56 11.08 4.69
N GLY A 212 -1.23 11.21 4.70
CA GLY A 212 -0.54 12.50 4.75
C GLY A 212 -0.82 13.39 3.54
N VAL A 213 -0.70 12.83 2.32
CA VAL A 213 -0.97 13.56 1.07
C VAL A 213 -2.44 13.98 0.98
N VAL A 214 -3.38 13.10 1.30
CA VAL A 214 -4.81 13.42 1.26
C VAL A 214 -5.14 14.47 2.32
N SER A 215 -4.59 14.36 3.53
CA SER A 215 -4.75 15.38 4.58
C SER A 215 -4.22 16.73 4.11
N TYR A 216 -3.05 16.76 3.47
CA TYR A 216 -2.46 17.96 2.89
C TYR A 216 -3.38 18.59 1.83
N LEU A 217 -3.91 17.80 0.89
CA LEU A 217 -4.84 18.28 -0.14
C LEU A 217 -6.15 18.80 0.45
N VAL A 218 -6.66 18.14 1.50
CA VAL A 218 -7.86 18.57 2.22
C VAL A 218 -7.62 19.91 2.93
N LEU A 219 -6.47 20.08 3.60
CA LEU A 219 -6.09 21.35 4.24
C LEU A 219 -5.96 22.49 3.21
N TRP A 220 -5.37 22.20 2.06
CA TRP A 220 -5.34 23.12 0.92
C TRP A 220 -6.74 23.54 0.48
N PHE A 221 -7.63 22.58 0.27
CA PHE A 221 -9.02 22.84 -0.12
C PHE A 221 -9.75 23.75 0.87
N PHE A 222 -9.58 23.53 2.18
CA PHE A 222 -10.20 24.39 3.20
C PHE A 222 -9.55 25.77 3.32
N THR A 223 -8.26 25.89 2.99
CA THR A 223 -7.56 27.18 2.99
C THR A 223 -8.20 28.17 2.01
N PHE A 224 -8.68 27.70 0.86
CA PHE A 224 -9.41 28.53 -0.10
C PHE A 224 -10.77 29.05 0.40
N LYS A 225 -11.30 28.50 1.50
CA LYS A 225 -12.56 28.95 2.13
C LYS A 225 -12.34 29.94 3.27
N LEU A 226 -11.10 30.23 3.65
CA LEU A 226 -10.77 31.18 4.72
C LEU A 226 -10.84 32.63 4.21
N LYS A 227 -11.00 33.58 5.14
CA LYS A 227 -10.88 35.03 4.85
C LYS A 227 -9.44 35.36 4.42
N PHE A 228 -9.27 36.46 3.67
CA PHE A 228 -8.02 36.84 2.98
C PHE A 228 -6.74 36.65 3.82
N TRP A 229 -6.66 37.24 5.02
CA TRP A 229 -5.45 37.15 5.87
C TRP A 229 -5.15 35.73 6.37
N TYR A 230 -6.17 35.01 6.87
CA TYR A 230 -5.99 33.62 7.31
C TYR A 230 -5.69 32.67 6.14
N LYS A 231 -6.27 32.93 4.96
CA LYS A 231 -5.98 32.18 3.74
C LYS A 231 -4.51 32.29 3.38
N TRP A 232 -3.95 33.50 3.31
CA TRP A 232 -2.54 33.70 2.99
C TRP A 232 -1.59 33.14 4.05
N PHE A 233 -1.92 33.30 5.33
CA PHE A 233 -1.15 32.70 6.42
C PHE A 233 -1.11 31.16 6.33
N CYS A 234 -2.27 30.50 6.20
CA CYS A 234 -2.34 29.05 6.04
C CYS A 234 -1.69 28.59 4.73
N PHE A 235 -1.82 29.34 3.64
CA PHE A 235 -1.17 29.06 2.36
C PHE A 235 0.35 29.01 2.51
N LEU A 236 0.95 30.01 3.18
CA LEU A 236 2.41 30.05 3.43
C LEU A 236 2.87 28.88 4.30
N ILE A 237 2.12 28.55 5.36
CA ILE A 237 2.41 27.40 6.21
C ILE A 237 2.38 26.09 5.40
N LEU A 238 1.34 25.89 4.59
CA LEU A 238 1.20 24.69 3.77
C LEU A 238 2.27 24.59 2.68
N LEU A 239 2.81 25.71 2.21
CA LEU A 239 3.92 25.73 1.26
C LEU A 239 5.26 25.34 1.94
N ILE A 240 5.46 25.74 3.19
CA ILE A 240 6.68 25.43 3.96
C ILE A 240 6.65 24.01 4.55
N LEU A 241 5.48 23.49 4.90
CA LEU A 241 5.30 22.18 5.54
C LEU A 241 6.08 21.02 4.86
N PRO A 242 6.07 20.84 3.52
CA PRO A 242 6.83 19.78 2.87
C PRO A 242 8.36 20.04 2.82
N VAL A 243 8.81 21.28 3.02
CA VAL A 243 10.24 21.64 3.00
C VAL A 243 10.97 21.03 4.19
N ILE A 244 10.33 20.93 5.36
CA ILE A 244 10.93 20.37 6.58
C ILE A 244 11.36 18.90 6.40
N PRO A 245 10.47 17.96 6.01
CA PRO A 245 10.88 16.58 5.78
C PRO A 245 11.84 16.45 4.59
N GLY A 246 11.67 17.26 3.53
CA GLY A 246 12.60 17.28 2.40
C GLY A 246 14.02 17.69 2.80
N TRP A 247 14.15 18.75 3.60
CA TRP A 247 15.42 19.19 4.16
C TRP A 247 16.04 18.14 5.09
N TYR A 248 15.22 17.46 5.91
CA TYR A 248 15.70 16.38 6.77
C TYR A 248 16.26 15.20 5.96
N VAL A 249 15.54 14.75 4.92
CA VAL A 249 16.02 13.71 3.99
C VAL A 249 17.32 14.16 3.31
N TYR A 250 17.40 15.41 2.85
CA TYR A 250 18.61 15.97 2.26
C TYR A 250 19.80 15.95 3.24
N LYS A 251 19.58 16.30 4.51
CA LYS A 251 20.61 16.23 5.55
C LYS A 251 21.13 14.80 5.74
N VAL A 252 20.23 13.80 5.82
CA VAL A 252 20.62 12.39 5.93
C VAL A 252 21.39 11.94 4.69
N LEU A 253 20.93 12.31 3.49
CA LEU A 253 21.59 11.99 2.22
C LEU A 253 22.99 12.60 2.12
N LYS A 254 23.14 13.87 2.52
CA LYS A 254 24.44 14.55 2.55
C LYS A 254 25.40 13.87 3.51
N ASN A 255 24.93 13.49 4.70
CA ASN A 255 25.75 12.76 5.67
C ASN A 255 26.13 11.37 5.14
N PHE A 256 25.21 10.66 4.50
CA PHE A 256 25.46 9.33 3.93
C PHE A 256 26.51 9.35 2.79
N THR A 257 26.46 10.39 1.96
CA THR A 257 27.33 10.53 0.78
C THR A 257 28.74 11.02 1.11
N GLN A 258 29.03 11.39 2.36
CA GLN A 258 30.38 11.64 2.85
C GLN A 258 31.12 10.31 3.07
N ILE A 259 31.43 9.64 1.96
CA ILE A 259 32.09 8.34 1.96
C ILE A 259 33.60 8.55 2.16
N GLU A 260 34.16 7.81 3.12
CA GLU A 260 35.57 7.74 3.42
C GLU A 260 36.38 7.29 2.19
N GLN A 261 37.41 8.05 1.85
CA GLN A 261 38.38 7.66 0.84
C GLN A 261 39.60 7.09 1.54
N ILE A 262 39.94 5.84 1.21
CA ILE A 262 41.09 5.13 1.79
C ILE A 262 42.26 5.22 0.80
N ASP A 263 43.36 5.84 1.23
CA ASP A 263 44.63 5.78 0.51
C ASP A 263 45.38 4.50 0.87
N TYR A 264 45.15 3.44 0.09
CA TYR A 264 45.74 2.11 0.32
C TYR A 264 47.28 2.07 0.34
N SER A 265 47.95 3.14 -0.12
CA SER A 265 49.41 3.23 -0.06
C SER A 265 49.94 3.57 1.33
N LYS A 266 49.12 4.20 2.18
CA LYS A 266 49.50 4.73 3.50
C LYS A 266 48.87 4.01 4.68
N VAL A 267 48.06 2.99 4.43
CA VAL A 267 47.38 2.24 5.49
C VAL A 267 48.26 1.14 6.08
N ASP A 268 48.02 0.83 7.36
CA ASP A 268 48.61 -0.34 8.00
C ASP A 268 48.22 -1.61 7.24
N LYS A 269 49.22 -2.37 6.79
CA LYS A 269 48.98 -3.65 6.10
C LYS A 269 48.79 -4.82 7.05
N LYS A 270 49.16 -4.65 8.33
CA LYS A 270 49.08 -5.68 9.36
C LYS A 270 48.23 -5.25 10.54
N THR A 271 47.56 -6.21 11.16
CA THR A 271 46.84 -6.04 12.41
C THR A 271 47.83 -5.82 13.57
N LYS A 272 47.32 -5.37 14.72
CA LYS A 272 48.10 -5.30 15.96
C LYS A 272 48.67 -6.66 16.40
N SER A 273 48.04 -7.75 15.97
CA SER A 273 48.47 -9.13 16.24
C SER A 273 49.41 -9.69 15.16
N GLY A 274 49.79 -8.88 14.16
CA GLY A 274 50.78 -9.21 13.13
C GLY A 274 50.25 -9.96 11.90
N ASN A 275 48.93 -10.20 11.80
CA ASN A 275 48.32 -10.83 10.63
C ASN A 275 48.09 -9.80 9.51
N ASP A 276 48.05 -10.23 8.25
CA ASP A 276 47.79 -9.34 7.13
C ASP A 276 46.32 -8.94 7.04
N TYR A 277 46.05 -7.68 6.69
CA TYR A 277 44.72 -7.22 6.32
C TYR A 277 44.41 -7.54 4.85
N PHE A 278 43.19 -8.01 4.63
CA PHE A 278 42.55 -8.04 3.33
C PHE A 278 41.84 -6.71 3.06
N PHE A 279 42.04 -6.20 1.83
CA PHE A 279 41.38 -5.02 1.29
C PHE A 279 40.74 -5.37 -0.04
N ASN A 280 39.41 -5.26 -0.13
CA ASN A 280 38.71 -5.33 -1.41
C ASN A 280 38.50 -3.92 -1.95
N SER A 281 39.42 -3.45 -2.79
CA SER A 281 39.37 -2.11 -3.41
C SER A 281 38.27 -1.98 -4.48
N GLU A 282 37.73 -3.09 -4.99
CA GLU A 282 36.64 -3.09 -5.96
C GLU A 282 35.26 -2.96 -5.30
N SER A 283 35.15 -3.39 -4.04
CA SER A 283 33.92 -3.29 -3.28
C SER A 283 33.55 -1.83 -3.01
N LYS A 284 32.34 -1.46 -3.44
CA LYS A 284 31.74 -0.15 -3.13
C LYS A 284 30.79 -0.17 -1.95
N SER A 285 30.59 -1.31 -1.28
CA SER A 285 29.63 -1.37 -0.17
C SER A 285 30.09 -0.55 1.03
N VAL A 286 29.15 0.21 1.61
CA VAL A 286 29.43 1.14 2.72
C VAL A 286 28.47 0.95 3.90
N GLU A 287 28.95 1.28 5.09
CA GLU A 287 28.13 1.49 6.28
C GLU A 287 28.54 2.81 6.94
N ASN A 288 27.60 3.72 7.14
CA ASN A 288 27.83 5.02 7.78
C ASN A 288 28.95 5.84 7.11
N GLY A 289 29.06 5.74 5.78
CA GLY A 289 30.11 6.37 4.99
C GLY A 289 31.46 5.62 4.99
N LYS A 290 31.58 4.46 5.66
CA LYS A 290 32.82 3.68 5.73
C LYS A 290 32.78 2.44 4.86
N ILE A 291 33.91 2.07 4.25
CA ILE A 291 33.99 0.92 3.33
C ILE A 291 33.91 -0.41 4.10
N VAL A 292 32.93 -1.25 3.73
CA VAL A 292 32.67 -2.53 4.42
C VAL A 292 33.83 -3.50 4.30
N TRP A 293 34.42 -3.65 3.11
CA TRP A 293 35.45 -4.66 2.85
C TRP A 293 36.89 -4.12 2.89
N ALA A 294 37.15 -3.21 3.83
CA ALA A 294 38.49 -2.69 4.14
C ALA A 294 38.93 -3.09 5.56
N PHE A 295 40.24 -3.33 5.76
CA PHE A 295 40.82 -3.74 7.04
C PHE A 295 40.20 -5.01 7.62
N CYS A 296 40.06 -6.06 6.80
CA CYS A 296 39.49 -7.35 7.22
C CYS A 296 40.58 -8.38 7.51
N CYS A 297 40.53 -9.03 8.66
CA CYS A 297 41.37 -10.18 9.00
C CYS A 297 40.48 -11.35 9.43
N GLU A 298 40.10 -12.21 8.48
CA GLU A 298 39.13 -13.30 8.70
C GLU A 298 39.53 -14.22 9.86
N LYS A 299 40.83 -14.57 9.93
CA LYS A 299 41.38 -15.43 10.99
C LYS A 299 41.08 -14.87 12.38
N GLU A 300 41.35 -13.57 12.57
CA GLU A 300 41.09 -12.92 13.85
C GLU A 300 39.60 -12.72 14.13
N LEU A 301 38.78 -12.57 13.08
CA LEU A 301 37.33 -12.50 13.24
C LEU A 301 36.76 -13.83 13.74
N VAL A 302 37.18 -14.95 13.15
CA VAL A 302 36.77 -16.30 13.58
C VAL A 302 37.15 -16.54 15.05
N ASP A 303 38.42 -16.29 15.39
CA ASP A 303 38.93 -16.50 16.74
C ASP A 303 38.27 -15.59 17.77
N GLY A 304 38.10 -14.30 17.43
CA GLY A 304 37.49 -13.31 18.29
C GLY A 304 36.00 -13.57 18.52
N TRP A 305 35.26 -13.91 17.45
CA TRP A 305 33.83 -14.15 17.54
C TRP A 305 33.50 -15.41 18.35
N THR A 306 34.25 -16.49 18.13
CA THR A 306 34.10 -17.75 18.88
C THR A 306 34.26 -17.57 20.39
N LYS A 307 35.04 -16.57 20.83
CA LYS A 307 35.21 -16.23 22.25
C LYS A 307 34.05 -15.39 22.82
N LYS A 308 33.27 -14.71 21.97
CA LYS A 308 32.24 -13.75 22.37
C LYS A 308 30.81 -14.26 22.20
N SER A 309 30.56 -15.19 21.28
CA SER A 309 29.23 -15.73 20.98
C SER A 309 29.27 -17.25 20.80
N LYS A 310 28.12 -17.89 21.06
CA LYS A 310 27.89 -19.32 20.78
C LYS A 310 27.52 -19.59 19.32
N LEU A 311 27.10 -18.57 18.57
CA LEU A 311 26.77 -18.73 17.15
C LEU A 311 28.05 -18.88 16.34
N ASN A 312 28.06 -19.87 15.45
CA ASN A 312 29.19 -20.12 14.56
C ASN A 312 29.37 -18.95 13.58
N TYR A 313 30.61 -18.47 13.45
CA TYR A 313 30.99 -17.41 12.52
C TYR A 313 30.59 -17.69 11.06
N LEU A 314 30.79 -18.93 10.59
CA LEU A 314 30.38 -19.38 9.25
C LEU A 314 28.92 -19.86 9.19
N GLY A 315 28.21 -19.79 10.33
CA GLY A 315 26.81 -20.16 10.44
C GLY A 315 25.87 -19.02 10.04
N LYS A 316 24.60 -19.20 10.43
CA LYS A 316 23.55 -18.19 10.26
C LYS A 316 23.28 -17.45 11.56
N ASP A 317 22.93 -16.18 11.44
CA ASP A 317 22.29 -15.44 12.53
C ASP A 317 20.83 -15.93 12.76
N LYS A 318 20.15 -15.41 13.78
CA LYS A 318 18.77 -15.80 14.11
C LYS A 318 17.73 -15.42 13.05
N HIS A 319 18.10 -14.54 12.10
CA HIS A 319 17.26 -14.14 10.98
C HIS A 319 17.60 -14.90 9.68
N GLY A 320 18.56 -15.83 9.74
CA GLY A 320 18.92 -16.70 8.63
C GLY A 320 19.95 -16.12 7.66
N ASN A 321 20.51 -14.94 7.93
CA ASN A 321 21.61 -14.37 7.13
C ASN A 321 22.94 -14.99 7.54
N GLU A 322 23.95 -14.98 6.66
CA GLU A 322 25.29 -15.42 7.04
C GLU A 322 25.91 -14.47 8.07
N LEU A 323 26.28 -15.01 9.23
CA LEU A 323 26.68 -14.22 10.39
C LEU A 323 27.93 -13.38 10.10
N ARG A 324 28.89 -13.93 9.34
CA ARG A 324 30.10 -13.21 8.93
C ARG A 324 29.81 -11.86 8.27
N TYR A 325 28.79 -11.77 7.42
CA TYR A 325 28.44 -10.53 6.73
C TYR A 325 27.82 -9.52 7.70
N THR A 326 26.95 -10.00 8.60
CA THR A 326 26.38 -9.17 9.66
C THR A 326 27.47 -8.58 10.56
N LEU A 327 28.41 -9.41 11.02
CA LEU A 327 29.51 -8.98 11.89
C LEU A 327 30.42 -7.93 11.21
N VAL A 328 30.85 -8.20 9.98
CA VAL A 328 31.74 -7.30 9.22
C VAL A 328 31.07 -5.94 8.98
N ARG A 329 29.79 -5.94 8.60
CA ARG A 329 29.00 -4.71 8.44
C ARG A 329 28.82 -3.98 9.76
N TYR A 330 28.53 -4.69 10.85
CA TYR A 330 28.32 -4.08 12.16
C TYR A 330 29.58 -3.40 12.69
N LEU A 331 30.74 -4.07 12.61
CA LEU A 331 32.03 -3.49 12.96
C LEU A 331 32.33 -2.24 12.11
N THR A 332 32.07 -2.32 10.80
CA THR A 332 32.21 -1.16 9.89
C THR A 332 31.31 -0.01 10.32
N SER A 333 30.06 -0.29 10.68
CA SER A 333 29.10 0.72 11.10
C SER A 333 29.59 1.50 12.34
N LYS A 334 30.29 0.83 13.27
CA LYS A 334 30.92 1.45 14.45
C LYS A 334 32.28 2.10 14.15
N GLY A 335 32.78 1.97 12.92
CA GLY A 335 34.10 2.47 12.56
C GLY A 335 35.27 1.64 13.07
N LEU A 336 35.01 0.40 13.43
CA LEU A 336 36.02 -0.52 13.94
C LEU A 336 36.66 -1.29 12.77
N ARG A 337 37.95 -1.61 12.92
CA ARG A 337 38.64 -2.54 12.02
C ARG A 337 38.10 -3.95 12.24
N LYS A 338 38.17 -4.79 11.21
CA LYS A 338 37.58 -6.13 11.23
C LYS A 338 38.64 -7.14 11.64
N ASP A 339 39.09 -6.99 12.88
CA ASP A 339 40.14 -7.76 13.53
C ASP A 339 39.81 -8.03 15.02
N SER A 340 40.74 -8.64 15.75
CA SER A 340 40.57 -8.96 17.17
C SER A 340 40.36 -7.73 18.08
N ALA A 341 40.99 -6.60 17.76
CA ALA A 341 40.81 -5.35 18.49
C ALA A 341 39.41 -4.76 18.25
N GLY A 342 38.92 -4.82 17.01
CA GLY A 342 37.55 -4.46 16.69
C GLY A 342 36.52 -5.28 17.46
N ILE A 343 36.67 -6.61 17.46
CA ILE A 343 35.78 -7.51 18.22
C ILE A 343 35.85 -7.24 19.72
N SER A 344 37.03 -6.93 20.25
CA SER A 344 37.20 -6.66 21.69
C SER A 344 36.44 -5.41 22.15
N ASN A 345 36.18 -4.46 21.24
CA ASN A 345 35.38 -3.26 21.50
C ASN A 345 33.86 -3.49 21.46
N LEU A 346 33.39 -4.69 21.12
CA LEU A 346 31.96 -5.01 21.14
C LEU A 346 31.48 -5.24 22.57
N ASN A 347 30.41 -4.56 22.95
CA ASN A 347 29.69 -4.79 24.20
C ASN A 347 28.62 -5.88 24.03
N ASN A 348 27.93 -6.24 25.12
CA ASN A 348 26.92 -7.30 25.09
C ASN A 348 25.72 -6.99 24.20
N ASP A 349 25.33 -5.71 24.08
CA ASP A 349 24.21 -5.31 23.22
C ASP A 349 24.60 -5.40 21.75
N ASP A 350 25.84 -5.05 21.41
CA ASP A 350 26.39 -5.23 20.06
C ASP A 350 26.37 -6.71 19.64
N ILE A 351 26.83 -7.59 20.53
CA ILE A 351 26.86 -9.04 20.27
C ILE A 351 25.43 -9.55 20.02
N LYS A 352 24.48 -9.19 20.89
CA LYS A 352 23.06 -9.55 20.70
C LYS A 352 22.50 -9.00 19.39
N ALA A 353 22.86 -7.78 19.01
CA ALA A 353 22.44 -7.16 17.76
C ALA A 353 22.90 -7.99 16.55
N ILE A 354 24.18 -8.36 16.52
CA ILE A 354 24.78 -9.16 15.46
C ILE A 354 24.16 -10.56 15.42
N GLU A 355 23.96 -11.22 16.58
CA GLU A 355 23.28 -12.51 16.66
C GLU A 355 21.83 -12.46 16.15
N ASN A 356 21.18 -11.31 16.31
CA ASN A 356 19.84 -11.04 15.80
C ASN A 356 19.88 -10.46 14.38
N GLY A 357 20.98 -10.57 13.65
CA GLY A 357 21.07 -10.18 12.24
C GLY A 357 21.02 -8.68 11.97
N VAL A 358 21.32 -7.84 12.96
CA VAL A 358 21.39 -6.39 12.81
C VAL A 358 22.78 -6.00 12.29
N PRO A 359 22.92 -5.47 11.05
CA PRO A 359 24.24 -5.18 10.47
C PRO A 359 24.75 -3.77 10.77
N ASN A 360 23.96 -2.92 11.43
CA ASN A 360 24.35 -1.53 11.71
C ASN A 360 23.76 -1.06 13.04
N TYR A 361 24.59 -0.47 13.90
CA TYR A 361 24.17 -0.01 15.23
C TYR A 361 23.06 1.07 15.20
N ILE A 362 22.91 1.80 14.09
CA ILE A 362 21.83 2.79 13.90
C ILE A 362 20.45 2.13 14.04
N PHE A 363 20.32 0.87 13.61
CA PHE A 363 19.05 0.14 13.63
C PHE A 363 18.62 -0.30 15.04
N LEU A 364 19.49 -0.21 16.05
CA LEU A 364 19.11 -0.48 17.45
C LEU A 364 18.05 0.48 17.99
N ASN A 365 17.89 1.65 17.37
CA ASN A 365 16.90 2.66 17.73
C ASN A 365 15.73 2.69 16.73
N GLU A 366 14.98 1.58 16.59
CA GLU A 366 13.93 1.39 15.57
C GLU A 366 12.81 2.43 15.56
N TRP A 367 12.59 3.14 16.67
CA TRP A 367 11.55 4.17 16.80
C TRP A 367 11.90 5.51 16.17
N LYS A 368 13.16 5.71 15.75
CA LYS A 368 13.61 6.96 15.14
C LYS A 368 13.34 6.95 13.63
N ILE A 369 13.01 8.13 13.09
CA ILE A 369 12.82 8.34 11.64
C ILE A 369 14.14 8.18 10.88
N TYR A 370 15.26 8.55 11.51
CA TYR A 370 16.59 8.51 10.89
C TYR A 370 16.98 7.12 10.33
N PRO A 371 16.95 6.02 11.12
CA PRO A 371 17.21 4.67 10.63
C PRO A 371 16.41 4.28 9.37
N MET A 372 15.12 4.64 9.32
CA MET A 372 14.25 4.32 8.17
C MET A 372 14.72 5.04 6.90
N ILE A 373 15.02 6.34 6.99
CA ILE A 373 15.51 7.14 5.86
C ILE A 373 16.91 6.67 5.45
N TYR A 374 17.81 6.46 6.43
CA TYR A 374 19.15 5.94 6.19
C TYR A 374 19.11 4.59 5.45
N ASN A 375 18.32 3.63 5.93
CA ASN A 375 18.20 2.32 5.29
C ASN A 375 17.73 2.46 3.83
N THR A 376 16.72 3.31 3.59
CA THR A 376 16.22 3.57 2.23
C THR A 376 17.29 4.13 1.30
N ILE A 377 18.10 5.08 1.79
CA ILE A 377 19.22 5.67 1.02
C ILE A 377 20.30 4.62 0.77
N TRP A 378 20.64 3.82 1.78
CA TRP A 378 21.61 2.74 1.71
C TRP A 378 21.20 1.67 0.68
N GLU A 379 19.94 1.23 0.70
CA GLU A 379 19.39 0.27 -0.28
C GLU A 379 19.53 0.78 -1.72
N LEU A 380 19.23 2.06 -1.96
CA LEU A 380 19.38 2.68 -3.29
C LEU A 380 20.85 2.81 -3.70
N TYR A 381 21.75 3.08 -2.75
CA TYR A 381 23.18 3.13 -3.00
C TYR A 381 23.75 1.76 -3.36
N GLU A 382 23.44 0.72 -2.58
CA GLU A 382 23.86 -0.66 -2.87
C GLU A 382 23.31 -1.13 -4.21
N TYR A 383 22.04 -0.84 -4.50
CA TYR A 383 21.45 -1.17 -5.79
C TYR A 383 22.15 -0.47 -6.96
N LYS A 384 22.51 0.82 -6.81
CA LYS A 384 23.21 1.56 -7.86
C LYS A 384 24.58 0.95 -8.18
N ASN A 385 25.34 0.59 -7.14
CA ASN A 385 26.74 0.15 -7.25
C ASN A 385 26.90 -1.35 -7.50
N ASN A 386 26.11 -2.17 -6.83
CA ASN A 386 26.24 -3.63 -6.81
C ASN A 386 25.09 -4.36 -7.55
N LYS A 387 24.09 -3.62 -8.05
CA LYS A 387 22.88 -4.17 -8.70
C LYS A 387 22.08 -5.15 -7.84
N TYR A 388 22.32 -5.15 -6.53
CA TYR A 388 21.59 -5.96 -5.57
C TYR A 388 20.23 -5.34 -5.28
N ALA A 389 19.17 -6.09 -5.53
CA ALA A 389 17.79 -5.70 -5.26
C ALA A 389 17.04 -6.69 -4.37
N GLY A 390 17.62 -7.85 -4.02
CA GLY A 390 16.97 -8.86 -3.20
C GLY A 390 16.60 -8.34 -1.81
N GLY A 391 15.45 -8.74 -1.27
CA GLY A 391 14.99 -8.35 0.07
C GLY A 391 14.64 -6.86 0.31
N HIS A 392 14.83 -5.97 -0.67
CA HIS A 392 14.66 -4.52 -0.49
C HIS A 392 13.51 -3.94 -1.33
N SER A 393 12.52 -3.35 -0.65
CA SER A 393 11.24 -2.99 -1.28
C SER A 393 11.33 -1.96 -2.41
N LEU A 394 12.19 -0.94 -2.29
CA LEU A 394 12.35 0.09 -3.33
C LEU A 394 13.18 -0.41 -4.52
N PRO A 395 14.39 -0.97 -4.34
CA PRO A 395 15.15 -1.59 -5.44
C PRO A 395 14.35 -2.63 -6.23
N GLN A 396 13.59 -3.48 -5.53
CA GLN A 396 12.67 -4.44 -6.16
C GLN A 396 11.67 -3.76 -7.08
N ARG A 397 10.96 -2.72 -6.61
CA ARG A 397 10.01 -1.96 -7.43
C ARG A 397 10.66 -1.35 -8.68
N ILE A 398 11.92 -0.92 -8.59
CA ILE A 398 12.66 -0.43 -9.77
C ILE A 398 12.86 -1.55 -10.79
N GLU A 399 13.29 -2.74 -10.35
CA GLU A 399 13.42 -3.91 -11.23
C GLU A 399 12.09 -4.37 -11.81
N TYR A 400 11.00 -4.30 -11.03
CA TYR A 400 9.65 -4.63 -11.50
C TYR A 400 9.20 -3.68 -12.60
N LEU A 401 9.47 -2.38 -12.47
CA LEU A 401 9.17 -1.39 -13.50
C LEU A 401 10.03 -1.55 -14.75
N LYS A 402 11.30 -1.97 -14.62
CA LYS A 402 12.15 -2.31 -15.78
C LYS A 402 11.60 -3.52 -16.53
N ALA A 403 11.20 -4.57 -15.81
CA ALA A 403 10.56 -5.73 -16.42
C ALA A 403 9.24 -5.32 -17.10
N ALA A 404 8.38 -4.58 -16.40
CA ALA A 404 7.13 -4.08 -16.98
C ALA A 404 7.35 -3.26 -18.25
N LYS A 405 8.35 -2.36 -18.27
CA LYS A 405 8.70 -1.58 -19.45
C LYS A 405 9.09 -2.47 -20.64
N GLY A 406 9.87 -3.52 -20.41
CA GLY A 406 10.27 -4.47 -21.45
C GLY A 406 9.11 -5.31 -22.01
N ILE A 407 8.09 -5.59 -21.19
CA ILE A 407 6.86 -6.27 -21.63
C ILE A 407 5.99 -5.29 -22.43
N ILE A 408 5.76 -4.10 -21.88
CA ILE A 408 4.95 -3.05 -22.50
C ILE A 408 5.52 -2.66 -23.86
N SER A 409 6.84 -2.56 -24.03
CA SER A 409 7.44 -2.20 -25.32
C SER A 409 7.17 -3.23 -26.42
N LYS A 410 6.98 -4.51 -26.06
CA LYS A 410 6.66 -5.61 -26.99
C LYS A 410 5.16 -5.74 -27.26
N HIS A 411 4.34 -5.33 -26.29
CA HIS A 411 2.89 -5.52 -26.31
C HIS A 411 2.13 -4.19 -26.11
N TYR A 412 2.65 -3.08 -26.64
CA TYR A 412 2.17 -1.74 -26.29
C TYR A 412 0.69 -1.50 -26.63
N LEU A 413 0.24 -1.97 -27.79
CA LEU A 413 -1.11 -1.68 -28.29
C LEU A 413 -2.18 -2.49 -27.59
N PHE A 414 -1.99 -3.81 -27.49
CA PHE A 414 -2.99 -4.77 -27.03
C PHE A 414 -2.61 -5.48 -25.74
N GLY A 415 -1.46 -5.21 -25.12
CA GLY A 415 -1.04 -5.89 -23.90
C GLY A 415 -0.88 -7.40 -24.07
N VAL A 416 -0.75 -8.09 -22.93
CA VAL A 416 -0.46 -9.55 -22.90
C VAL A 416 -1.70 -10.41 -22.65
N GLY A 417 -2.83 -9.84 -22.24
CA GLY A 417 -4.02 -10.59 -21.83
C GLY A 417 -4.12 -10.83 -20.33
N THR A 418 -5.35 -10.99 -19.84
CA THR A 418 -5.72 -11.15 -18.42
C THR A 418 -4.99 -12.31 -17.73
N GLY A 419 -4.77 -13.41 -18.46
CA GLY A 419 -4.12 -14.66 -18.06
C GLY A 419 -2.59 -14.63 -18.03
N ASN A 420 -1.97 -13.73 -18.79
CA ASN A 420 -0.55 -13.85 -19.12
C ASN A 420 0.38 -12.95 -18.29
N VAL A 421 -0.15 -12.15 -17.36
CA VAL A 421 0.62 -11.15 -16.62
C VAL A 421 1.84 -11.78 -15.94
N GLN A 422 1.64 -12.79 -15.07
CA GLN A 422 2.74 -13.42 -14.34
C GLN A 422 3.75 -14.10 -15.27
N ILE A 423 3.26 -14.88 -16.24
CA ILE A 423 4.10 -15.59 -17.21
C ILE A 423 4.97 -14.60 -18.01
N SER A 424 4.42 -13.42 -18.33
CA SER A 424 5.15 -12.37 -19.04
C SER A 424 6.25 -11.76 -18.18
N PHE A 425 5.99 -11.53 -16.88
CA PHE A 425 7.01 -11.13 -15.91
C PHE A 425 8.12 -12.18 -15.79
N ASP A 426 7.76 -13.43 -15.59
CA ASP A 426 8.73 -14.53 -15.43
C ASP A 426 9.65 -14.65 -16.66
N LYS A 427 9.07 -14.60 -17.87
CA LYS A 427 9.82 -14.59 -19.13
C LYS A 427 10.71 -13.36 -19.25
N GLN A 428 10.18 -12.18 -18.91
CA GLN A 428 10.94 -10.95 -19.03
C GLN A 428 12.11 -10.90 -18.05
N TYR A 429 11.97 -11.40 -16.82
CA TYR A 429 13.08 -11.50 -15.86
C TYR A 429 14.22 -12.38 -16.38
N VAL A 430 13.90 -13.49 -17.06
CA VAL A 430 14.90 -14.34 -17.73
C VAL A 430 15.57 -13.58 -18.87
N GLN A 431 14.79 -12.93 -19.74
CA GLN A 431 15.29 -12.21 -20.91
C GLN A 431 16.20 -11.03 -20.54
N MET A 432 15.87 -10.30 -19.48
CA MET A 432 16.69 -9.19 -18.99
C MET A 432 17.85 -9.63 -18.09
N LYS A 433 18.05 -10.96 -17.90
CA LYS A 433 19.07 -11.54 -17.01
C LYS A 433 19.01 -10.93 -15.61
N SER A 434 17.80 -10.84 -15.04
CA SER A 434 17.59 -10.22 -13.74
C SER A 434 18.37 -10.95 -12.65
N LEU A 435 19.04 -10.17 -11.80
CA LEU A 435 19.77 -10.66 -10.63
C LEU A 435 18.84 -10.99 -9.45
N LEU A 436 17.53 -10.71 -9.58
CA LEU A 436 16.56 -11.10 -8.57
C LEU A 436 16.41 -12.62 -8.53
N GLU A 437 16.51 -13.17 -7.32
CA GLU A 437 16.16 -14.56 -7.03
C GLU A 437 14.67 -14.80 -7.31
N LYS A 438 14.32 -16.07 -7.57
CA LYS A 438 12.97 -16.44 -8.03
C LYS A 438 11.87 -16.01 -7.05
N GLU A 439 12.13 -16.07 -5.75
CA GLU A 439 11.19 -15.65 -4.70
C GLU A 439 10.88 -14.14 -4.72
N TRP A 440 11.80 -13.32 -5.23
CA TRP A 440 11.64 -11.85 -5.34
C TRP A 440 11.17 -11.40 -6.72
N ARG A 441 10.82 -12.31 -7.63
CA ARG A 441 10.32 -11.97 -8.98
C ARG A 441 8.81 -11.74 -8.96
N LEU A 442 8.40 -10.56 -8.50
CA LEU A 442 7.00 -10.16 -8.40
C LEU A 442 6.57 -9.29 -9.60
N ARG A 443 5.30 -8.86 -9.58
CA ARG A 443 4.68 -7.98 -10.59
C ARG A 443 4.98 -6.51 -10.31
N ALA A 444 4.40 -5.61 -11.10
CA ALA A 444 4.69 -4.18 -11.06
C ALA A 444 4.42 -3.50 -9.70
N HIS A 445 3.51 -4.02 -8.86
CA HIS A 445 3.02 -3.30 -7.68
C HIS A 445 2.52 -1.89 -8.05
N ASN A 446 1.82 -1.77 -9.18
CA ASN A 446 1.30 -0.51 -9.68
C ASN A 446 0.13 -0.83 -10.62
N GLN A 447 -1.08 -0.52 -10.16
CA GLN A 447 -2.30 -0.86 -10.88
C GLN A 447 -2.37 -0.24 -12.28
N PHE A 448 -1.83 0.97 -12.48
CA PHE A 448 -1.81 1.62 -13.80
C PHE A 448 -0.88 0.89 -14.77
N VAL A 449 0.30 0.50 -14.30
CA VAL A 449 1.25 -0.31 -15.08
C VAL A 449 0.64 -1.68 -15.37
N THR A 450 -0.02 -2.30 -14.40
CA THR A 450 -0.72 -3.57 -14.58
C THR A 450 -1.82 -3.45 -15.63
N PHE A 451 -2.64 -2.39 -15.64
CA PHE A 451 -3.62 -2.17 -16.71
C PHE A 451 -2.99 -1.98 -18.09
N LEU A 452 -1.95 -1.15 -18.19
CA LEU A 452 -1.26 -0.92 -19.45
C LEU A 452 -0.59 -2.19 -19.99
N LEU A 453 -0.02 -3.01 -19.11
CA LEU A 453 0.62 -4.27 -19.48
C LEU A 453 -0.41 -5.32 -19.91
N THR A 454 -1.52 -5.44 -19.17
CA THR A 454 -2.55 -6.45 -19.45
C THR A 454 -3.34 -6.13 -20.73
N PHE A 455 -3.73 -4.86 -20.91
CA PHE A 455 -4.68 -4.47 -21.96
C PHE A 455 -4.09 -3.57 -23.06
N GLY A 456 -2.82 -3.19 -22.94
CA GLY A 456 -2.21 -2.22 -23.83
C GLY A 456 -2.81 -0.82 -23.69
N VAL A 457 -2.38 0.10 -24.55
CA VAL A 457 -2.79 1.51 -24.49
C VAL A 457 -4.30 1.68 -24.68
N PHE A 458 -4.94 0.87 -25.53
CA PHE A 458 -6.37 0.98 -25.81
C PHE A 458 -7.22 0.61 -24.60
N GLY A 459 -6.99 -0.54 -23.99
CA GLY A 459 -7.72 -0.94 -22.80
C GLY A 459 -7.37 -0.07 -21.59
N PHE A 460 -6.12 0.36 -21.46
CA PHE A 460 -5.70 1.30 -20.41
C PHE A 460 -6.47 2.62 -20.48
N VAL A 461 -6.48 3.28 -21.65
CA VAL A 461 -7.20 4.54 -21.85
C VAL A 461 -8.69 4.35 -21.61
N TRP A 462 -9.25 3.24 -22.07
CA TRP A 462 -10.67 2.92 -21.84
C TRP A 462 -10.99 2.74 -20.35
N ILE A 463 -10.15 2.05 -19.58
CA ILE A 463 -10.34 1.89 -18.14
C ILE A 463 -10.27 3.24 -17.43
N LEU A 464 -9.30 4.10 -17.78
CA LEU A 464 -9.24 5.45 -17.23
C LEU A 464 -10.49 6.26 -17.56
N PHE A 465 -10.94 6.22 -18.82
CA PHE A 465 -12.20 6.82 -19.23
C PHE A 465 -13.37 6.28 -18.40
N ALA A 466 -13.45 4.97 -18.20
CA ALA A 466 -14.51 4.32 -17.43
C ALA A 466 -14.49 4.65 -15.93
N ILE A 467 -13.33 5.01 -15.37
CA ILE A 467 -13.20 5.49 -13.99
C ILE A 467 -13.55 6.98 -13.87
N PHE A 468 -13.16 7.82 -14.83
CA PHE A 468 -13.34 9.28 -14.71
C PHE A 468 -14.66 9.79 -15.29
N TYR A 469 -15.15 9.21 -16.38
CA TYR A 469 -16.38 9.67 -17.03
C TYR A 469 -17.60 9.63 -16.09
N PRO A 470 -17.91 8.52 -15.38
CA PRO A 470 -19.06 8.49 -14.47
C PRO A 470 -18.89 9.49 -13.32
N ALA A 471 -17.67 9.65 -12.81
CA ALA A 471 -17.35 10.62 -11.76
C ALA A 471 -17.65 12.07 -12.19
N ILE A 472 -17.35 12.43 -13.44
CA ILE A 472 -17.68 13.76 -14.00
C ILE A 472 -19.20 13.85 -14.26
N LYS A 473 -19.76 12.87 -14.97
CA LYS A 473 -21.15 12.91 -15.44
C LYS A 473 -22.17 12.92 -14.31
N GLU A 474 -21.92 12.17 -13.23
CA GLU A 474 -22.78 12.11 -12.05
C GLU A 474 -22.42 13.21 -11.02
N ASN A 475 -21.58 14.20 -11.38
CA ASN A 475 -21.12 15.28 -10.50
C ASN A 475 -20.44 14.78 -9.20
N GLY A 476 -19.76 13.63 -9.25
CA GLY A 476 -19.08 13.02 -8.11
C GLY A 476 -18.09 13.97 -7.42
N PHE A 477 -17.33 14.76 -8.19
CA PHE A 477 -16.35 15.70 -7.65
C PHE A 477 -16.94 16.85 -6.80
N LYS A 478 -18.26 17.06 -6.83
CA LYS A 478 -18.93 17.99 -5.91
C LYS A 478 -19.12 17.40 -4.52
N ASP A 479 -19.03 16.07 -4.37
CA ASP A 479 -19.07 15.39 -3.09
C ASP A 479 -17.66 15.28 -2.52
N PHE A 480 -17.48 15.81 -1.31
CA PHE A 480 -16.21 15.82 -0.60
C PHE A 480 -15.71 14.40 -0.30
N LEU A 481 -16.57 13.51 0.19
CA LEU A 481 -16.17 12.16 0.58
C LEU A 481 -15.85 11.31 -0.64
N PHE A 482 -16.59 11.46 -1.75
CA PHE A 482 -16.23 10.80 -3.00
C PHE A 482 -14.87 11.27 -3.52
N SER A 483 -14.60 12.58 -3.49
CA SER A 483 -13.33 13.13 -3.97
C SER A 483 -12.16 12.63 -3.13
N VAL A 484 -12.29 12.64 -1.81
CA VAL A 484 -11.29 12.06 -0.88
C VAL A 484 -11.08 10.58 -1.14
N PHE A 485 -12.17 9.81 -1.26
CA PHE A 485 -12.12 8.38 -1.57
C PHE A 485 -11.38 8.09 -2.88
N LEU A 486 -11.72 8.81 -3.96
CA LEU A 486 -11.11 8.61 -5.26
C LEU A 486 -9.62 8.98 -5.24
N ILE A 487 -9.23 10.03 -4.51
CA ILE A 487 -7.81 10.39 -4.33
C ILE A 487 -7.07 9.28 -3.59
N ILE A 488 -7.60 8.78 -2.46
CA ILE A 488 -7.02 7.66 -1.71
C ILE A 488 -6.79 6.46 -2.64
N LEU A 489 -7.78 6.13 -3.47
CA LEU A 489 -7.70 5.02 -4.41
C LEU A 489 -6.63 5.24 -5.49
N LEU A 490 -6.63 6.41 -6.15
CA LEU A 490 -5.68 6.72 -7.23
C LEU A 490 -4.24 6.74 -6.73
N PHE A 491 -3.98 7.29 -5.54
CA PHE A 491 -2.65 7.22 -4.94
C PHE A 491 -2.27 5.79 -4.54
N SER A 492 -3.24 4.97 -4.12
CA SER A 492 -2.98 3.55 -3.88
C SER A 492 -2.61 2.82 -5.17
N PHE A 493 -3.18 3.17 -6.32
CA PHE A 493 -2.87 2.53 -7.61
C PHE A 493 -1.43 2.79 -8.08
N ILE A 494 -0.79 3.86 -7.61
CA ILE A 494 0.61 4.17 -7.93
C ILE A 494 1.57 3.18 -7.26
N ASN A 495 1.21 2.72 -6.07
CA ASN A 495 2.12 1.95 -5.21
C ASN A 495 1.72 0.49 -5.02
N GLU A 496 0.53 0.08 -5.43
CA GLU A 496 0.04 -1.29 -5.31
C GLU A 496 -0.95 -1.66 -6.42
N ASP A 497 -1.08 -2.97 -6.64
CA ASP A 497 -2.10 -3.58 -7.50
C ASP A 497 -3.43 -3.74 -6.71
N THR A 498 -4.09 -2.61 -6.44
CA THR A 498 -5.22 -2.52 -5.50
C THR A 498 -6.41 -3.38 -5.82
N ILE A 499 -6.76 -3.50 -7.10
CA ILE A 499 -7.97 -4.19 -7.51
C ILE A 499 -7.74 -5.66 -7.89
N GLU A 500 -6.51 -6.16 -7.72
CA GLU A 500 -6.16 -7.57 -7.91
C GLU A 500 -6.51 -8.43 -6.68
N THR A 501 -6.96 -7.83 -5.58
CA THR A 501 -7.45 -8.55 -4.40
C THR A 501 -8.92 -8.25 -4.14
N GLN A 502 -9.66 -9.25 -3.63
CA GLN A 502 -11.09 -9.12 -3.36
C GLN A 502 -11.42 -7.93 -2.44
N ALA A 503 -10.65 -7.74 -1.36
CA ALA A 503 -10.88 -6.64 -0.41
C ALA A 503 -10.67 -5.27 -1.06
N GLY A 504 -9.59 -5.08 -1.82
CA GLY A 504 -9.29 -3.82 -2.49
C GLY A 504 -10.27 -3.50 -3.62
N LEU A 505 -10.65 -4.52 -4.40
CA LEU A 505 -11.66 -4.37 -5.43
C LEU A 505 -13.04 -4.05 -4.84
N THR A 506 -13.48 -4.78 -3.81
CA THR A 506 -14.80 -4.55 -3.19
C THR A 506 -14.84 -3.15 -2.58
N PHE A 507 -13.77 -2.72 -1.91
CA PHE A 507 -13.62 -1.34 -1.42
C PHE A 507 -13.78 -0.32 -2.55
N PHE A 508 -13.07 -0.52 -3.67
CA PHE A 508 -13.18 0.36 -4.83
C PHE A 508 -14.62 0.42 -5.35
N VAL A 509 -15.16 -0.72 -5.78
CA VAL A 509 -16.42 -0.76 -6.53
C VAL A 509 -17.59 -0.34 -5.65
N PHE A 510 -17.64 -0.80 -4.41
CA PHE A 510 -18.73 -0.49 -3.51
C PHE A 510 -18.87 1.01 -3.28
N PHE A 511 -17.79 1.69 -2.86
CA PHE A 511 -17.85 3.12 -2.55
C PHE A 511 -18.03 3.95 -3.81
N TYR A 512 -17.43 3.55 -4.94
CA TYR A 512 -17.67 4.21 -6.22
C TYR A 512 -19.16 4.17 -6.60
N CYS A 513 -19.80 3.00 -6.52
CA CYS A 513 -21.23 2.84 -6.80
C CYS A 513 -22.11 3.56 -5.77
N LEU A 514 -21.75 3.49 -4.48
CA LEU A 514 -22.48 4.14 -3.39
C LEU A 514 -22.55 5.67 -3.61
N PHE A 515 -21.42 6.29 -3.95
CA PHE A 515 -21.37 7.74 -4.09
C PHE A 515 -21.97 8.27 -5.40
N LEU A 516 -21.87 7.51 -6.50
CA LEU A 516 -22.30 7.98 -7.83
C LEU A 516 -23.67 7.44 -8.24
N PHE A 517 -23.97 6.18 -7.93
CA PHE A 517 -25.14 5.50 -8.49
C PHE A 517 -26.29 5.37 -7.50
N ALA A 518 -26.00 5.34 -6.20
CA ALA A 518 -27.00 5.13 -5.15
C ALA A 518 -27.76 6.41 -4.73
N LYS A 519 -27.29 7.61 -5.11
CA LYS A 519 -27.92 8.87 -4.70
C LYS A 519 -29.14 9.22 -5.55
N GLU A 520 -30.07 9.93 -4.94
CA GLU A 520 -31.23 10.49 -5.62
C GLU A 520 -30.79 11.53 -6.64
N GLN A 521 -31.17 11.35 -7.91
CA GLN A 521 -30.80 12.28 -8.96
C GLN A 521 -31.51 13.61 -8.71
N ARG A 522 -30.75 14.71 -8.67
CA ARG A 522 -31.36 16.02 -8.91
C ARG A 522 -31.87 15.97 -10.33
N VAL A 523 -33.19 15.93 -10.51
CA VAL A 523 -33.82 16.14 -11.81
C VAL A 523 -33.29 17.48 -12.29
N VAL A 524 -32.37 17.45 -13.25
CA VAL A 524 -32.04 18.64 -14.01
C VAL A 524 -33.31 18.88 -14.80
N GLN A 525 -34.12 19.85 -14.34
CA GLN A 525 -35.11 20.46 -15.20
C GLN A 525 -34.34 20.99 -16.41
N THR A 526 -34.26 20.19 -17.46
CA THR A 526 -34.04 20.69 -18.81
C THR A 526 -35.17 21.69 -19.01
N LYS A 527 -34.83 22.98 -18.90
CA LYS A 527 -35.67 24.04 -19.44
C LYS A 527 -35.95 23.64 -20.89
N GLN A 528 -37.19 23.27 -21.17
CA GLN A 528 -37.73 23.31 -22.51
C GLN A 528 -37.87 24.77 -22.94
#